data_AF-E7QV52-F1
#
_entry.id   AF-E7QV52-F1
#
_cell.length_a   1.000
_cell.length_b   1.000
_cell.length_c   1.000
_cell.angle_alpha   90.00
_cell.angle_beta   90.00
_cell.angle_gamma   90.00
#
_symmetry.space_group_name_H-M   'P 1'
#
loop_
_entity.id
_entity.type
_entity.pdbx_description
1 polymer ?
#
loop_
_entity_poly.entity_id
_entity_poly.type
_entity_poly.pdbx_seq_one_letter_code
_entity_poly.pdbx_strand_id
1 'polypeptide(L)'
;MRLIQVLVPDDCRSEVLAVLDDEHIDYVLTREDSDGNEAAVVQFPVPTQAVDAVLTALRDAGLDEDGYTVVGSLETARTPNIAELEDRFVKGGDEDDSIATEEIRTKALGMNPSPVTYYAMTVLSAIVATAGLLLDSPALVVGSMVIAPQVGSAMTTSVGLVLNDRDMIRDGLWSQVLGLAVAVVSATIFGWALKSAQFIPPALNVATVNQISQRTSPGFLSLAVGLCAGAAGALGLATALPVSLVGVMIAAALIPAAAAVGVGLAWGPPVLAFGAFVLLVVNVVSINAAGSGVLWGLGYRPKDGTTLRKAAPTVVAVVVLLVSFAGAGALMAQQVHTENTANREVQKLLEGEQYKSLDLVKVNVEFDDMGLVDDRQHVTVLVTRPSGKRYPGLAKEIAARISDELGGRTVVELEFTERQRSAART
;
A
#
# COMPACT_ATOMS: atom_id res chain seq x y z
N MET A 1 -13.44 -11.08 -24.64
CA MET A 1 -14.74 -10.98 -25.33
C MET A 1 -15.74 -10.27 -24.45
N ARG A 2 -16.52 -9.38 -25.04
CA ARG A 2 -17.61 -8.64 -24.41
C ARG A 2 -18.86 -8.79 -25.26
N LEU A 3 -20.03 -8.86 -24.62
CA LEU A 3 -21.32 -8.70 -25.28
C LEU A 3 -21.73 -7.25 -25.09
N ILE A 4 -21.89 -6.50 -26.18
CA ILE A 4 -22.46 -5.17 -26.13
C ILE A 4 -23.94 -5.29 -26.47
N GLN A 5 -24.78 -4.66 -25.66
CA GLN A 5 -26.21 -4.53 -25.89
C GLN A 5 -26.55 -3.05 -25.78
N VAL A 6 -27.01 -2.46 -26.89
CA VAL A 6 -27.38 -1.04 -26.98
C VAL A 6 -28.84 -0.92 -27.38
N LEU A 7 -29.53 0.04 -26.77
CA LEU A 7 -30.84 0.49 -27.25
C LEU A 7 -30.62 1.57 -28.30
N VAL A 8 -31.09 1.31 -29.51
CA VAL A 8 -30.91 2.15 -30.69
C VAL A 8 -32.27 2.72 -31.09
N PRO A 9 -32.47 4.04 -30.95
CA PRO A 9 -33.63 4.75 -31.49
C PRO A 9 -33.80 4.59 -33.01
N ASP A 10 -35.03 4.70 -33.52
CA ASP A 10 -35.31 4.51 -34.96
C ASP A 10 -34.57 5.51 -35.88
N ASP A 11 -34.37 6.74 -35.39
CA ASP A 11 -33.78 7.86 -36.14
C ASP A 11 -32.30 7.68 -36.46
N CYS A 12 -31.51 7.02 -35.60
CA CYS A 12 -30.10 6.72 -35.86
C CYS A 12 -29.84 5.24 -36.20
N ARG A 13 -30.87 4.40 -36.26
CA ARG A 13 -30.71 2.95 -36.47
C ARG A 13 -29.95 2.60 -37.74
N SER A 14 -30.25 3.24 -38.87
CA SER A 14 -29.58 2.91 -40.13
C SER A 14 -28.09 3.26 -40.11
N GLU A 15 -27.72 4.34 -39.42
CA GLU A 15 -26.32 4.77 -39.31
C GLU A 15 -25.54 3.87 -38.36
N VAL A 16 -26.13 3.50 -37.22
CA VAL A 16 -25.57 2.54 -36.26
C VAL A 16 -25.36 1.16 -36.89
N LEU A 17 -26.34 0.65 -37.65
CA LEU A 17 -26.19 -0.64 -38.32
C LEU A 17 -25.16 -0.59 -39.44
N ALA A 18 -25.06 0.54 -40.17
CA ALA A 18 -24.03 0.72 -41.18
C ALA A 18 -22.61 0.66 -40.59
N VAL A 19 -22.38 1.26 -39.41
CA VAL A 19 -21.09 1.14 -38.71
C VAL A 19 -20.77 -0.31 -38.36
N LEU A 20 -21.74 -1.08 -37.85
CA LEU A 20 -21.52 -2.49 -37.50
C LEU A 20 -21.24 -3.33 -38.77
N ASP A 21 -21.96 -3.08 -39.86
CA ASP A 21 -21.77 -3.76 -41.14
C ASP A 21 -20.40 -3.41 -41.76
N ASP A 22 -20.01 -2.14 -41.77
CA ASP A 22 -18.72 -1.66 -42.28
C ASP A 22 -17.55 -2.25 -41.47
N GLU A 23 -17.71 -2.34 -40.15
CA GLU A 23 -16.76 -3.00 -39.26
C GLU A 23 -16.85 -4.53 -39.29
N HIS A 24 -17.74 -5.13 -40.08
CA HIS A 24 -17.95 -6.59 -40.18
C HIS A 24 -18.32 -7.24 -38.83
N ILE A 25 -19.01 -6.51 -37.96
CA ILE A 25 -19.47 -6.96 -36.65
C ILE A 25 -20.80 -7.68 -36.80
N ASP A 26 -20.84 -8.97 -36.47
CA ASP A 26 -22.08 -9.73 -36.45
C ASP A 26 -22.97 -9.28 -35.27
N TYR A 27 -24.23 -8.96 -35.55
CA TYR A 27 -25.19 -8.50 -34.53
C TYR A 27 -26.54 -9.23 -34.60
N VAL A 28 -27.26 -9.19 -33.48
CA VAL A 28 -28.66 -9.60 -33.37
C VAL A 28 -29.49 -8.37 -33.07
N LEU A 29 -30.47 -8.08 -33.93
CA LEU A 29 -31.41 -6.99 -33.72
C LEU A 29 -32.75 -7.53 -33.20
N THR A 30 -33.18 -7.02 -32.05
CA THR A 30 -34.51 -7.27 -31.49
C THR A 30 -35.27 -5.97 -31.47
N ARG A 31 -36.43 -5.91 -32.14
CA ARG A 31 -37.29 -4.72 -32.10
C ARG A 31 -37.96 -4.63 -30.73
N GLU A 32 -37.94 -3.44 -30.15
CA GLU A 32 -38.66 -3.10 -28.93
C GLU A 32 -39.90 -2.29 -29.32
N ASP A 33 -41.07 -2.77 -28.88
CA ASP A 33 -42.38 -2.15 -29.13
C ASP A 33 -43.07 -1.83 -27.79
N SER A 34 -42.26 -1.49 -26.78
CA SER A 34 -42.74 -1.08 -25.47
C SER A 34 -42.94 0.43 -25.47
N ASP A 35 -44.09 0.90 -24.99
CA ASP A 35 -44.43 2.33 -24.80
C ASP A 35 -44.52 3.22 -26.06
N GLY A 36 -44.65 2.63 -27.25
CA GLY A 36 -44.96 3.38 -28.49
C GLY A 36 -43.79 4.20 -29.04
N ASN A 37 -42.59 3.98 -28.53
CA ASN A 37 -41.35 4.52 -29.06
C ASN A 37 -40.67 3.41 -29.86
N GLU A 38 -40.59 3.55 -31.19
CA GLU A 38 -39.94 2.54 -32.04
C GLU A 38 -38.44 2.54 -31.75
N ALA A 39 -37.96 1.49 -31.07
CA ALA A 39 -36.55 1.31 -30.77
C ALA A 39 -36.11 -0.12 -31.08
N ALA A 40 -34.80 -0.35 -31.16
CA ALA A 40 -34.25 -1.67 -31.36
C ALA A 40 -33.12 -1.93 -30.37
N VAL A 41 -33.16 -3.10 -29.75
CA VAL A 41 -32.04 -3.61 -28.97
C VAL A 41 -31.10 -4.34 -29.92
N VAL A 42 -29.88 -3.81 -30.09
CA VAL A 42 -28.84 -4.41 -30.92
C VAL A 42 -27.80 -5.05 -30.01
N GLN A 43 -27.54 -6.34 -30.20
CA GLN A 43 -26.61 -7.13 -29.40
C GLN A 43 -25.50 -7.69 -30.29
N PHE A 44 -24.25 -7.46 -29.92
CA PHE A 44 -23.10 -7.94 -30.70
C PHE A 44 -21.90 -8.29 -29.81
N PRO A 45 -21.22 -9.42 -30.06
CA PRO A 45 -20.00 -9.76 -29.37
C PRO A 45 -18.78 -9.10 -30.03
N VAL A 46 -17.89 -8.52 -29.22
CA VAL A 46 -16.63 -7.95 -29.67
C VAL A 46 -15.44 -8.38 -28.80
N PRO A 47 -14.21 -8.39 -29.34
CA PRO A 47 -13.00 -8.44 -28.53
C PRO A 47 -12.98 -7.33 -27.48
N THR A 48 -12.35 -7.58 -26.33
CA THR A 48 -12.32 -6.61 -25.22
C THR A 48 -11.63 -5.30 -25.65
N GLN A 49 -10.61 -5.40 -26.49
CA GLN A 49 -9.84 -4.29 -27.05
C GLN A 49 -10.66 -3.44 -28.05
N ALA A 50 -11.66 -4.03 -28.71
CA ALA A 50 -12.47 -3.35 -29.71
C ALA A 50 -13.62 -2.52 -29.11
N VAL A 51 -13.91 -2.68 -27.82
CA VAL A 51 -15.10 -2.08 -27.18
C VAL A 51 -15.09 -0.56 -27.31
N ASP A 52 -13.96 0.09 -27.00
CA ASP A 52 -13.89 1.56 -27.00
C ASP A 52 -13.99 2.14 -28.41
N ALA A 53 -13.28 1.52 -29.36
CA ALA A 53 -13.33 1.89 -30.77
C ALA A 53 -14.75 1.77 -31.34
N VAL A 54 -15.42 0.64 -31.07
CA VAL A 54 -16.79 0.40 -31.55
C VAL A 54 -17.79 1.33 -30.87
N LEU A 55 -17.74 1.51 -29.54
CA LEU A 55 -18.65 2.43 -28.85
C LEU A 55 -18.45 3.89 -29.30
N THR A 56 -17.21 4.30 -29.60
CA THR A 56 -16.92 5.62 -30.14
C THR A 56 -17.50 5.79 -31.55
N ALA A 57 -17.30 4.82 -32.44
CA ALA A 57 -17.87 4.83 -33.78
C ALA A 57 -19.41 4.86 -33.77
N LEU A 58 -20.03 4.15 -32.82
CA LEU A 58 -21.48 4.19 -32.63
C LEU A 58 -21.99 5.56 -32.14
N ARG A 59 -21.26 6.23 -31.24
CA ARG A 59 -21.58 7.59 -30.79
C ARG A 59 -21.47 8.60 -31.94
N ASP A 60 -20.43 8.47 -32.76
CA ASP A 60 -20.24 9.31 -33.96
C ASP A 60 -21.37 9.12 -34.99
N ALA A 61 -22.00 7.95 -35.00
CA ALA A 61 -23.19 7.61 -35.79
C ALA A 61 -24.52 8.00 -35.13
N GLY A 62 -24.50 8.82 -34.08
CA GLY A 62 -25.71 9.37 -33.46
C GLY A 62 -26.30 8.54 -32.33
N LEU A 63 -25.58 7.53 -31.81
CA LEU A 63 -25.99 6.86 -30.57
C LEU A 63 -25.77 7.79 -29.36
N ASP A 64 -26.83 8.02 -28.58
CA ASP A 64 -26.79 8.90 -27.40
C ASP A 64 -25.80 8.38 -26.33
N GLU A 65 -24.99 9.28 -25.75
CA GLU A 65 -24.03 8.95 -24.70
C GLU A 65 -24.71 8.46 -23.41
N ASP A 66 -25.93 8.94 -23.14
CA ASP A 66 -26.73 8.56 -21.97
C ASP A 66 -27.74 7.44 -22.27
N GLY A 67 -27.68 6.86 -23.48
CA GLY A 67 -28.54 5.78 -23.93
C GLY A 67 -28.32 4.46 -23.16
N TYR A 68 -29.33 3.59 -23.16
CA TYR A 68 -29.24 2.28 -22.52
C TYR A 68 -28.17 1.41 -23.21
N THR A 69 -27.04 1.25 -22.54
CA THR A 69 -25.90 0.43 -22.99
C THR A 69 -25.47 -0.53 -21.90
N VAL A 70 -25.40 -1.82 -22.22
CA VAL A 70 -24.95 -2.88 -21.33
C VAL A 70 -23.73 -3.55 -21.95
N VAL A 71 -22.63 -3.61 -21.19
CA VAL A 71 -21.40 -4.32 -21.57
C VAL A 71 -21.22 -5.52 -20.65
N GLY A 72 -21.49 -6.71 -21.18
CA GLY A 72 -21.37 -7.97 -20.45
C GLY A 72 -20.05 -8.69 -20.73
N SER A 73 -19.56 -9.47 -19.75
CA SER A 73 -18.45 -10.41 -19.97
C SER A 73 -18.96 -11.69 -20.63
N LEU A 74 -18.30 -12.12 -21.71
CA LEU A 74 -18.57 -13.42 -22.35
C LEU A 74 -17.39 -14.36 -22.14
N GLU A 75 -17.69 -15.63 -21.82
CA GLU A 75 -16.68 -16.69 -21.81
C GLU A 75 -16.27 -17.10 -23.23
N THR A 76 -17.22 -17.17 -24.17
CA THR A 76 -16.96 -17.48 -25.58
C THR A 76 -18.07 -16.93 -26.47
N ALA A 77 -17.71 -16.42 -27.64
CA ALA A 77 -18.63 -16.09 -28.72
C ALA A 77 -18.21 -16.83 -29.99
N ARG A 78 -19.17 -17.27 -30.80
CA ARG A 78 -18.92 -17.83 -32.13
C ARG A 78 -19.84 -17.16 -33.12
N THR A 79 -19.30 -16.27 -33.92
CA THR A 79 -19.99 -15.64 -35.03
C THR A 79 -19.13 -15.76 -36.30
N PRO A 80 -19.72 -15.66 -37.51
CA PRO A 80 -19.00 -15.81 -38.77
C PRO A 80 -17.70 -15.00 -38.88
N ASN A 81 -17.71 -13.73 -38.42
CA ASN A 81 -16.60 -12.80 -38.58
C ASN A 81 -15.74 -12.63 -37.31
N ILE A 82 -16.02 -13.39 -36.24
CA ILE A 82 -15.35 -13.19 -34.95
C ILE A 82 -13.83 -13.39 -35.02
N ALA A 83 -13.37 -14.30 -35.87
CA ALA A 83 -11.95 -14.59 -36.04
C ALA A 83 -11.21 -13.44 -36.75
N GLU A 84 -11.87 -12.75 -37.67
CA GLU A 84 -11.33 -11.58 -38.37
C GLU A 84 -11.31 -10.35 -37.45
N LEU A 85 -12.35 -10.17 -36.64
CA LEU A 85 -12.40 -9.17 -35.58
C LEU A 85 -11.30 -9.39 -34.54
N GLU A 86 -11.09 -10.63 -34.10
CA GLU A 86 -9.98 -10.98 -33.21
C GLU A 86 -8.62 -10.72 -33.87
N ASP A 87 -8.43 -11.07 -35.13
CA ASP A 87 -7.16 -10.79 -35.82
C ASP A 87 -6.91 -9.27 -35.94
N ARG A 88 -7.93 -8.50 -36.30
CA ARG A 88 -7.84 -7.04 -36.47
C ARG A 88 -7.60 -6.30 -35.16
N PHE A 89 -8.35 -6.63 -34.11
CA PHE A 89 -8.33 -5.90 -32.83
C PHE A 89 -7.45 -6.54 -31.74
N VAL A 90 -7.04 -7.80 -31.89
CA VAL A 90 -6.21 -8.50 -30.88
C VAL A 90 -4.81 -8.84 -31.42
N LYS A 91 -4.64 -9.10 -32.73
CA LYS A 91 -3.34 -9.46 -33.31
C LYS A 91 -2.72 -8.38 -34.21
N GLY A 92 -3.53 -7.47 -34.74
CA GLY A 92 -3.13 -6.46 -35.73
C GLY A 92 -2.52 -5.17 -35.18
N GLY A 93 -2.48 -4.97 -33.86
CA GLY A 93 -1.93 -3.77 -33.24
C GLY A 93 -1.07 -4.10 -32.03
N ASP A 94 0.25 -3.95 -32.16
CA ASP A 94 1.22 -3.99 -31.06
C ASP A 94 1.09 -2.78 -30.09
N GLU A 95 0.02 -1.98 -30.17
CA GLU A 95 -0.08 -0.69 -29.45
C GLU A 95 -1.26 -0.52 -28.50
N ASP A 96 -2.26 -1.41 -28.42
CA ASP A 96 -3.38 -1.15 -27.49
C ASP A 96 -4.02 -2.38 -26.86
N ASP A 97 -3.36 -2.92 -25.84
CA ASP A 97 -3.94 -3.89 -24.89
C ASP A 97 -4.82 -3.19 -23.83
N SER A 98 -5.16 -1.91 -24.05
CA SER A 98 -5.95 -1.11 -23.13
C SER A 98 -7.44 -1.49 -23.20
N ILE A 99 -8.05 -1.54 -22.03
CA ILE A 99 -9.46 -1.86 -21.81
C ILE A 99 -10.25 -0.55 -21.88
N ALA A 100 -11.47 -0.55 -22.42
CA ALA A 100 -12.30 0.66 -22.47
C ALA A 100 -12.37 1.41 -21.12
N THR A 101 -12.40 2.75 -21.17
CA THR A 101 -12.34 3.60 -19.97
C THR A 101 -13.48 3.30 -18.98
N GLU A 102 -14.68 3.08 -19.49
CA GLU A 102 -15.87 2.69 -18.73
C GLU A 102 -15.72 1.29 -18.11
N GLU A 103 -14.98 0.38 -18.75
CA GLU A 103 -14.69 -0.94 -18.21
C GLU A 103 -13.65 -0.86 -17.09
N ILE A 104 -12.58 -0.07 -17.21
CA ILE A 104 -11.65 0.16 -16.10
C ILE A 104 -12.37 0.76 -14.89
N ARG A 105 -13.26 1.72 -15.10
CA ARG A 105 -14.08 2.31 -14.03
C ARG A 105 -14.90 1.24 -13.32
N THR A 106 -15.61 0.43 -14.08
CA THR A 106 -16.47 -0.64 -13.53
C THR A 106 -15.66 -1.72 -12.83
N LYS A 107 -14.52 -2.14 -13.41
CA LYS A 107 -13.59 -3.11 -12.82
C LYS A 107 -12.98 -2.56 -11.53
N ALA A 108 -12.60 -1.29 -11.50
CA ALA A 108 -12.06 -0.63 -10.31
C ALA A 108 -13.06 -0.64 -9.14
N LEU A 109 -14.30 -0.22 -9.41
CA LEU A 109 -15.38 -0.18 -8.43
C LEU A 109 -15.81 -1.60 -7.99
N GLY A 110 -15.83 -2.55 -8.91
CA GLY A 110 -16.22 -3.95 -8.65
C GLY A 110 -15.22 -4.75 -7.82
N MET A 111 -13.98 -4.27 -7.64
CA MET A 111 -12.99 -4.94 -6.79
C MET A 111 -13.23 -4.71 -5.29
N ASN A 112 -14.06 -3.73 -4.91
CA ASN A 112 -14.35 -3.48 -3.50
C ASN A 112 -15.38 -4.50 -2.99
N PRO A 113 -15.02 -5.35 -2.01
CA PRO A 113 -16.00 -6.20 -1.33
C PRO A 113 -17.05 -5.37 -0.61
N SER A 114 -18.12 -6.03 -0.14
CA SER A 114 -19.09 -5.35 0.73
C SER A 114 -18.38 -4.73 1.95
N PRO A 115 -18.83 -3.56 2.46
CA PRO A 115 -18.15 -2.87 3.55
C PRO A 115 -17.90 -3.76 4.77
N VAL A 116 -18.88 -4.61 5.12
CA VAL A 116 -18.78 -5.57 6.23
C VAL A 116 -17.62 -6.54 6.01
N THR A 117 -17.55 -7.17 4.83
CA THR A 117 -16.47 -8.10 4.48
C THR A 117 -15.13 -7.38 4.42
N TYR A 118 -15.09 -6.18 3.85
CA TYR A 118 -13.87 -5.36 3.74
C TYR A 118 -13.26 -5.09 5.13
N TYR A 119 -14.06 -4.58 6.07
CA TYR A 119 -13.57 -4.29 7.42
C TYR A 119 -13.26 -5.56 8.21
N ALA A 120 -14.08 -6.61 8.11
CA ALA A 120 -13.83 -7.89 8.79
C ALA A 120 -12.50 -8.53 8.34
N MET A 121 -12.26 -8.62 7.02
CA MET A 121 -11.00 -9.12 6.48
C MET A 121 -9.81 -8.25 6.89
N THR A 122 -10.00 -6.92 6.94
CA THR A 122 -8.96 -5.99 7.38
C THR A 122 -8.59 -6.18 8.86
N VAL A 123 -9.57 -6.40 9.73
CA VAL A 123 -9.34 -6.72 11.16
C VAL A 123 -8.57 -8.04 11.29
N LEU A 124 -9.02 -9.10 10.60
CA LEU A 124 -8.35 -10.40 10.63
C LEU A 124 -6.92 -10.32 10.11
N SER A 125 -6.72 -9.64 8.98
CA SER A 125 -5.40 -9.39 8.39
C SER A 125 -4.49 -8.63 9.37
N ALA A 126 -4.98 -7.56 10.01
CA ALA A 126 -4.20 -6.79 10.98
C ALA A 126 -3.79 -7.61 12.21
N ILE A 127 -4.67 -8.49 12.71
CA ILE A 127 -4.34 -9.40 13.82
C ILE A 127 -3.24 -10.37 13.40
N VAL A 128 -3.37 -11.02 12.24
CA VAL A 128 -2.36 -11.96 11.73
C VAL A 128 -1.04 -11.25 11.46
N ALA A 129 -1.08 -10.05 10.88
CA ALA A 129 0.10 -9.22 10.64
C ALA A 129 0.81 -8.89 11.96
N THR A 130 0.06 -8.45 12.97
CA THR A 130 0.60 -8.12 14.30
C THR A 130 1.24 -9.35 14.95
N ALA A 131 0.58 -10.50 14.90
CA ALA A 131 1.15 -11.75 15.40
C ALA A 131 2.42 -12.15 14.62
N GLY A 132 2.41 -12.04 13.29
CA GLY A 132 3.56 -12.33 12.44
C GLY A 132 4.76 -11.41 12.71
N LEU A 133 4.51 -10.12 12.93
CA LEU A 133 5.54 -9.15 13.32
C LEU A 133 6.14 -9.51 14.69
N LEU A 134 5.31 -9.78 15.69
CA LEU A 134 5.76 -10.08 17.06
C LEU A 134 6.47 -11.44 17.19
N LEU A 135 6.09 -12.41 16.35
CA LEU A 135 6.74 -13.72 16.27
C LEU A 135 7.97 -13.73 15.33
N ASP A 136 8.33 -12.58 14.76
CA ASP A 136 9.39 -12.45 13.75
C ASP A 136 9.27 -13.49 12.60
N SER A 137 8.03 -13.73 12.14
CA SER A 137 7.70 -14.75 11.14
C SER A 137 7.31 -14.13 9.80
N PRO A 138 8.22 -14.11 8.81
CA PRO A 138 7.91 -13.62 7.47
C PRO A 138 6.73 -14.34 6.82
N ALA A 139 6.56 -15.64 7.10
CA ALA A 139 5.46 -16.44 6.54
C ALA A 139 4.08 -15.97 7.02
N LEU A 140 3.93 -15.66 8.32
CA LEU A 140 2.69 -15.10 8.86
C LEU A 140 2.44 -13.68 8.35
N VAL A 141 3.51 -12.89 8.22
CA VAL A 141 3.44 -11.55 7.63
C VAL A 141 2.93 -11.64 6.19
N VAL A 142 3.44 -12.56 5.37
CA VAL A 142 2.94 -12.80 4.01
C VAL A 142 1.49 -13.30 4.01
N GLY A 143 1.15 -14.24 4.91
CA GLY A 143 -0.23 -14.74 5.05
C GLY A 143 -1.24 -13.64 5.35
N SER A 144 -0.86 -12.64 6.16
CA SER A 144 -1.72 -11.48 6.44
C SER A 144 -2.04 -10.64 5.20
N MET A 145 -1.10 -10.54 4.26
CA MET A 145 -1.24 -9.74 3.04
C MET A 145 -2.27 -10.36 2.08
N VAL A 146 -2.33 -11.69 2.02
CA VAL A 146 -3.26 -12.42 1.15
C VAL A 146 -4.72 -12.22 1.59
N ILE A 147 -4.96 -11.98 2.89
CA ILE A 147 -6.30 -11.78 3.46
C ILE A 147 -6.82 -10.37 3.17
N ALA A 148 -5.93 -9.40 2.98
CA ALA A 148 -6.29 -7.98 3.04
C ALA A 148 -6.94 -7.46 1.74
N PRO A 149 -8.11 -6.81 1.83
CA PRO A 149 -8.86 -6.36 0.65
C PRO A 149 -8.45 -4.96 0.17
N GLN A 150 -7.17 -4.57 0.26
CA GLN A 150 -6.77 -3.16 0.07
C GLN A 150 -6.72 -2.69 -1.40
N VAL A 151 -6.71 -3.64 -2.35
CA VAL A 151 -6.51 -3.34 -3.77
C VAL A 151 -7.62 -2.54 -4.40
N GLY A 152 -8.89 -2.86 -4.08
CA GLY A 152 -10.03 -2.14 -4.64
C GLY A 152 -9.96 -0.64 -4.36
N SER A 153 -9.68 -0.26 -3.10
CA SER A 153 -9.59 1.15 -2.68
C SER A 153 -8.44 1.91 -3.35
N ALA A 154 -7.26 1.27 -3.49
CA ALA A 154 -6.09 1.88 -4.13
C ALA A 154 -6.31 2.07 -5.64
N MET A 155 -6.88 1.07 -6.31
CA MET A 155 -7.17 1.14 -7.74
C MET A 155 -8.31 2.10 -8.06
N THR A 156 -9.37 2.13 -7.23
CA THR A 156 -10.46 3.13 -7.36
C THR A 156 -9.90 4.56 -7.29
N THR A 157 -9.00 4.81 -6.33
CA THR A 157 -8.32 6.10 -6.20
C THR A 157 -7.47 6.41 -7.42
N SER A 158 -6.67 5.45 -7.89
CA SER A 158 -5.77 5.63 -9.05
C SER A 158 -6.54 5.91 -10.34
N VAL A 159 -7.62 5.17 -10.59
CA VAL A 159 -8.51 5.40 -11.75
C VAL A 159 -9.21 6.74 -11.64
N GLY A 160 -9.76 7.07 -10.47
CA GLY A 160 -10.40 8.37 -10.23
C GLY A 160 -9.44 9.54 -10.48
N LEU A 161 -8.18 9.43 -10.05
CA LEU A 161 -7.14 10.44 -10.29
C LEU A 161 -6.84 10.64 -11.78
N VAL A 162 -6.83 9.56 -12.57
CA VAL A 162 -6.52 9.62 -14.01
C VAL A 162 -7.70 10.09 -14.83
N LEU A 163 -8.92 9.69 -14.48
CA LEU A 163 -10.15 10.09 -15.15
C LEU A 163 -10.69 11.43 -14.64
N ASN A 164 -10.06 12.01 -13.61
CA ASN A 164 -10.53 13.21 -12.91
C ASN A 164 -11.96 13.07 -12.36
N ASP A 165 -12.35 11.85 -11.96
CA ASP A 165 -13.64 11.54 -11.34
C ASP A 165 -13.52 11.79 -9.82
N ARG A 166 -14.06 12.92 -9.36
CA ARG A 166 -13.96 13.36 -7.95
C ARG A 166 -14.65 12.42 -6.98
N ASP A 167 -15.74 11.78 -7.41
CA ASP A 167 -16.48 10.87 -6.54
C ASP A 167 -15.69 9.58 -6.37
N MET A 168 -15.08 9.04 -7.44
CA MET A 168 -14.16 7.91 -7.34
C MET A 168 -12.92 8.22 -6.49
N ILE A 169 -12.31 9.40 -6.68
CA ILE A 169 -11.16 9.82 -5.85
C ILE A 169 -11.56 9.83 -4.38
N ARG A 170 -12.70 10.45 -4.07
CA ARG A 170 -13.20 10.55 -2.69
C ARG A 170 -13.49 9.17 -2.13
N ASP A 171 -14.29 8.36 -2.81
CA ASP A 171 -14.73 7.06 -2.31
C ASP A 171 -13.57 6.07 -2.16
N GLY A 172 -12.66 6.05 -3.12
CA GLY A 172 -11.44 5.24 -3.07
C GLY A 172 -10.54 5.67 -1.91
N LEU A 173 -10.25 6.96 -1.80
CA LEU A 173 -9.32 7.48 -0.78
C LEU A 173 -9.92 7.34 0.63
N TRP A 174 -11.23 7.59 0.78
CA TRP A 174 -11.91 7.44 2.08
C TRP A 174 -11.97 5.98 2.51
N SER A 175 -12.27 5.07 1.59
CA SER A 175 -12.23 3.63 1.87
C SER A 175 -10.83 3.17 2.25
N GLN A 176 -9.80 3.64 1.54
CA GLN A 176 -8.40 3.30 1.82
C GLN A 176 -7.95 3.82 3.19
N VAL A 177 -8.23 5.09 3.50
CA VAL A 177 -7.87 5.70 4.80
C VAL A 177 -8.62 5.02 5.95
N LEU A 178 -9.94 4.78 5.80
CA LEU A 178 -10.73 4.09 6.82
C LEU A 178 -10.27 2.64 7.03
N GLY A 179 -9.98 1.91 5.94
CA GLY A 179 -9.45 0.55 6.02
C GLY A 179 -8.12 0.51 6.75
N LEU A 180 -7.18 1.38 6.39
CA LEU A 180 -5.89 1.47 7.07
C LEU A 180 -6.03 1.92 8.53
N ALA A 181 -6.92 2.85 8.83
CA ALA A 181 -7.21 3.25 10.21
C ALA A 181 -7.75 2.06 11.03
N VAL A 182 -8.68 1.28 10.47
CA VAL A 182 -9.19 0.06 11.11
C VAL A 182 -8.06 -0.95 11.32
N ALA A 183 -7.16 -1.12 10.36
CA ALA A 183 -5.99 -2.00 10.49
C ALA A 183 -5.07 -1.56 11.64
N VAL A 184 -4.72 -0.27 11.70
CA VAL A 184 -3.88 0.31 12.75
C VAL A 184 -4.55 0.17 14.12
N VAL A 185 -5.84 0.51 14.24
CA VAL A 185 -6.59 0.42 15.50
C VAL A 185 -6.68 -1.04 15.95
N SER A 186 -6.98 -1.96 15.04
CA SER A 186 -7.05 -3.40 15.35
C SER A 186 -5.71 -3.94 15.82
N ALA A 187 -4.61 -3.59 15.15
CA ALA A 187 -3.26 -3.95 15.55
C ALA A 187 -2.88 -3.35 16.91
N THR A 188 -3.27 -2.10 17.17
CA THR A 188 -3.04 -1.42 18.46
C THR A 188 -3.78 -2.11 19.59
N ILE A 189 -5.08 -2.37 19.42
CA ILE A 189 -5.92 -3.05 20.42
C ILE A 189 -5.39 -4.46 20.70
N PHE A 190 -5.06 -5.21 19.64
CA PHE A 190 -4.53 -6.57 19.78
C PHE A 190 -3.16 -6.58 20.46
N GLY A 191 -2.25 -5.69 20.06
CA GLY A 191 -0.94 -5.52 20.71
C GLY A 191 -1.07 -5.13 22.18
N TRP A 192 -1.99 -4.22 22.51
CA TRP A 192 -2.26 -3.82 23.89
C TRP A 192 -2.88 -4.95 24.73
N ALA A 193 -3.76 -5.76 24.13
CA ALA A 193 -4.34 -6.93 24.77
C ALA A 193 -3.27 -7.98 25.09
N LEU A 194 -2.36 -8.28 24.16
CA LEU A 194 -1.23 -9.19 24.36
C LEU A 194 -0.30 -8.74 25.49
N LYS A 195 0.02 -7.43 25.52
CA LYS A 195 0.82 -6.79 26.57
C LYS A 195 0.13 -6.89 27.94
N SER A 196 -1.16 -6.58 28.00
CA SER A 196 -1.94 -6.57 29.26
C SER A 196 -2.15 -7.97 29.82
N ALA A 197 -2.33 -8.97 28.95
CA ALA A 197 -2.50 -10.37 29.34
C ALA A 197 -1.18 -11.08 29.72
N GLN A 198 -0.04 -10.38 29.72
CA GLN A 198 1.28 -10.92 30.07
C GLN A 198 1.72 -12.12 29.22
N PHE A 199 1.15 -12.30 28.02
CA PHE A 199 1.59 -13.33 27.08
C PHE A 199 2.97 -13.02 26.49
N ILE A 200 3.42 -11.77 26.57
CA ILE A 200 4.71 -11.31 26.09
C ILE A 200 5.49 -10.69 27.26
N PRO A 201 6.75 -11.10 27.51
CA PRO A 201 7.58 -10.49 28.54
C PRO A 201 7.67 -8.96 28.37
N PRO A 202 7.51 -8.15 29.43
CA PRO A 202 7.67 -6.69 29.36
C PRO A 202 9.06 -6.24 28.89
N ALA A 203 10.06 -7.13 28.96
CA ALA A 203 11.42 -6.91 28.52
C ALA A 203 11.64 -7.12 27.00
N LEU A 204 10.62 -7.50 26.24
CA LEU A 204 10.76 -7.70 24.80
C LEU A 204 10.94 -6.35 24.11
N ASN A 205 12.16 -6.08 23.63
CA ASN A 205 12.47 -4.86 22.91
C ASN A 205 11.97 -4.97 21.47
N VAL A 206 10.77 -4.44 21.23
CA VAL A 206 10.10 -4.45 19.92
C VAL A 206 10.93 -3.78 18.82
N ALA A 207 11.84 -2.86 19.17
CA ALA A 207 12.78 -2.25 18.22
C ALA A 207 13.81 -3.24 17.66
N THR A 208 14.09 -4.32 18.40
CA THR A 208 15.08 -5.35 18.01
C THR A 208 14.50 -6.47 17.16
N VAL A 209 13.17 -6.54 17.06
CA VAL A 209 12.50 -7.53 16.21
C VAL A 209 12.73 -7.13 14.75
N ASN A 210 13.37 -8.01 13.98
CA ASN A 210 13.84 -7.71 12.63
C ASN A 210 12.68 -7.29 11.71
N GLN A 211 11.55 -8.01 11.77
CA GLN A 211 10.35 -7.66 11.00
C GLN A 211 9.77 -6.27 11.33
N ILE A 212 9.96 -5.75 12.54
CA ILE A 212 9.43 -4.45 12.97
C ILE A 212 10.43 -3.33 12.66
N SER A 213 11.72 -3.58 12.93
CA SER A 213 12.82 -2.66 12.63
C SER A 213 12.86 -2.30 11.14
N GLN A 214 12.70 -3.29 10.26
CA GLN A 214 12.65 -3.09 8.81
C GLN A 214 11.47 -2.22 8.34
N ARG A 215 10.40 -2.12 9.13
CA ARG A 215 9.22 -1.29 8.83
C ARG A 215 9.26 0.07 9.51
N THR A 216 10.24 0.30 10.38
CA THR A 216 10.42 1.54 11.13
C THR A 216 11.50 2.43 10.51
N SER A 217 12.31 1.88 9.60
CA SER A 217 13.34 2.58 8.84
C SER A 217 12.91 2.70 7.36
N PRO A 218 12.18 3.76 6.98
CA PRO A 218 11.80 3.98 5.59
C PRO A 218 13.06 4.14 4.73
N GLY A 219 13.17 3.34 3.67
CA GLY A 219 14.32 3.37 2.76
C GLY A 219 13.89 3.55 1.32
N PHE A 220 14.82 3.94 0.44
CA PHE A 220 14.58 4.05 -1.00
C PHE A 220 14.00 2.77 -1.61
N LEU A 221 14.42 1.59 -1.13
CA LEU A 221 13.89 0.31 -1.59
C LEU A 221 12.40 0.14 -1.29
N SER A 222 11.90 0.68 -0.18
CA SER A 222 10.48 0.62 0.15
C SER A 222 9.63 1.48 -0.78
N LEU A 223 10.14 2.66 -1.18
CA LEU A 223 9.55 3.50 -2.21
C LEU A 223 9.46 2.75 -3.55
N ALA A 224 10.56 2.11 -3.96
CA ALA A 224 10.59 1.31 -5.20
C ALA A 224 9.54 0.18 -5.18
N VAL A 225 9.39 -0.53 -4.06
CA VAL A 225 8.35 -1.56 -3.91
C VAL A 225 6.94 -0.97 -4.03
N GLY A 226 6.67 0.17 -3.38
CA GLY A 226 5.38 0.85 -3.48
C GLY A 226 5.05 1.30 -4.91
N LEU A 227 6.03 1.87 -5.61
CA LEU A 227 5.89 2.27 -7.01
C LEU A 227 5.62 1.06 -7.91
N CYS A 228 6.39 -0.03 -7.76
CA CYS A 228 6.18 -1.27 -8.50
C CYS A 228 4.81 -1.89 -8.21
N ALA A 229 4.34 -1.87 -6.96
CA ALA A 229 3.02 -2.39 -6.59
C ALA A 229 1.88 -1.58 -7.23
N GLY A 230 1.99 -0.25 -7.24
CA GLY A 230 1.04 0.62 -7.93
C GLY A 230 1.05 0.41 -9.44
N ALA A 231 2.23 0.35 -10.05
CA ALA A 231 2.41 0.09 -11.48
C ALA A 231 1.85 -1.28 -11.89
N ALA A 232 2.19 -2.34 -11.15
CA ALA A 232 1.66 -3.68 -11.37
C ALA A 232 0.14 -3.70 -11.21
N GLY A 233 -0.42 -2.92 -10.29
CA GLY A 233 -1.87 -2.82 -10.13
C GLY A 233 -2.57 -2.13 -11.27
N ALA A 234 -2.02 -1.02 -11.76
CA ALA A 234 -2.51 -0.36 -12.95
C ALA A 234 -2.43 -1.27 -14.19
N LEU A 235 -1.31 -1.96 -14.40
CA LEU A 235 -1.16 -2.92 -15.49
C LEU A 235 -2.16 -4.08 -15.36
N GLY A 236 -2.30 -4.67 -14.16
CA GLY A 236 -3.24 -5.77 -13.96
C GLY A 236 -4.71 -5.35 -14.09
N LEU A 237 -5.01 -4.08 -13.80
CA LEU A 237 -6.33 -3.51 -14.03
C LEU A 237 -6.59 -3.28 -15.51
N ALA A 238 -5.61 -2.68 -16.21
CA ALA A 238 -5.69 -2.31 -17.62
C ALA A 238 -5.52 -3.47 -18.60
N THR A 239 -5.03 -4.62 -18.14
CA THR A 239 -4.89 -5.83 -18.95
C THR A 239 -5.82 -6.94 -18.46
N ALA A 240 -5.85 -8.05 -19.19
CA ALA A 240 -6.59 -9.26 -18.81
C ALA A 240 -5.91 -10.10 -17.70
N LEU A 241 -4.92 -9.53 -16.99
CA LEU A 241 -4.21 -10.25 -15.93
C LEU A 241 -5.08 -10.51 -14.69
N PRO A 242 -4.84 -11.61 -13.95
CA PRO A 242 -5.52 -11.88 -12.69
C PRO A 242 -5.23 -10.82 -11.64
N VAL A 243 -6.28 -10.10 -11.23
CA VAL A 243 -6.25 -9.06 -10.19
C VAL A 243 -5.78 -9.59 -8.82
N SER A 244 -5.91 -10.89 -8.58
CA SER A 244 -5.50 -11.53 -7.31
C SER A 244 -4.01 -11.44 -7.02
N LEU A 245 -3.15 -11.47 -8.04
CA LEU A 245 -1.69 -11.35 -7.87
C LEU A 245 -1.26 -9.93 -7.49
N VAL A 246 -1.88 -8.94 -8.14
CA VAL A 246 -1.76 -7.52 -7.77
C VAL A 246 -2.22 -7.29 -6.34
N GLY A 247 -3.34 -7.95 -5.99
CA GLY A 247 -3.89 -8.15 -4.65
C GLY A 247 -2.84 -8.10 -3.54
N VAL A 248 -1.96 -9.09 -3.62
CA VAL A 248 -0.96 -9.39 -2.62
C VAL A 248 0.14 -8.32 -2.58
N MET A 249 0.55 -7.73 -3.70
CA MET A 249 1.64 -6.75 -3.73
C MET A 249 1.27 -5.42 -3.08
N ILE A 250 0.07 -4.91 -3.35
CA ILE A 250 -0.43 -3.69 -2.70
C ILE A 250 -0.62 -3.95 -1.20
N ALA A 251 -1.19 -5.11 -0.83
CA ALA A 251 -1.33 -5.49 0.57
C ALA A 251 0.02 -5.65 1.29
N ALA A 252 1.05 -6.14 0.59
CA ALA A 252 2.41 -6.33 1.13
C ALA A 252 3.08 -5.02 1.56
N ALA A 253 2.80 -3.94 0.83
CA ALA A 253 3.28 -2.61 1.16
C ALA A 253 2.48 -1.97 2.30
N LEU A 254 1.16 -2.19 2.35
CA LEU A 254 0.25 -1.46 3.24
C LEU A 254 0.06 -2.11 4.62
N ILE A 255 -0.26 -3.41 4.65
CA ILE A 255 -0.74 -4.07 5.88
C ILE A 255 0.33 -4.21 6.95
N PRO A 256 1.55 -4.71 6.66
CA PRO A 256 2.56 -4.83 7.71
C PRO A 256 3.03 -3.47 8.20
N ALA A 257 3.01 -2.44 7.35
CA ALA A 257 3.30 -1.07 7.78
C ALA A 257 2.23 -0.56 8.76
N ALA A 258 0.94 -0.75 8.45
CA ALA A 258 -0.15 -0.42 9.35
C ALA A 258 -0.08 -1.20 10.68
N ALA A 259 0.25 -2.49 10.62
CA ALA A 259 0.44 -3.32 11.82
C ALA A 259 1.65 -2.84 12.65
N ALA A 260 2.75 -2.46 12.01
CA ALA A 260 3.92 -1.90 12.70
C ALA A 260 3.61 -0.56 13.39
N VAL A 261 2.77 0.30 12.78
CA VAL A 261 2.24 1.51 13.45
C VAL A 261 1.47 1.12 14.71
N GLY A 262 0.54 0.17 14.60
CA GLY A 262 -0.27 -0.26 15.75
C GLY A 262 0.56 -0.89 16.87
N VAL A 263 1.58 -1.68 16.52
CA VAL A 263 2.55 -2.22 17.47
C VAL A 263 3.38 -1.10 18.13
N GLY A 264 3.86 -0.11 17.36
CA GLY A 264 4.55 1.06 17.91
C GLY A 264 3.69 1.80 18.94
N LEU A 265 2.40 2.01 18.62
CA LEU A 265 1.44 2.66 19.52
C LEU A 265 1.17 1.83 20.80
N ALA A 266 1.11 0.50 20.69
CA ALA A 266 0.86 -0.37 21.84
C ALA A 266 2.08 -0.50 22.80
N TRP A 267 3.31 -0.44 22.27
CA TRP A 267 4.53 -0.55 23.09
C TRP A 267 5.00 0.78 23.66
N GLY A 268 4.71 1.90 23.01
CA GLY A 268 4.91 3.24 23.57
C GLY A 268 6.09 4.07 23.04
N PRO A 269 7.11 3.55 22.34
CA PRO A 269 8.11 4.42 21.72
C PRO A 269 7.47 5.20 20.54
N PRO A 270 7.32 6.53 20.64
CA PRO A 270 6.67 7.32 19.59
C PRO A 270 7.46 7.30 18.27
N VAL A 271 8.78 7.13 18.36
CA VAL A 271 9.70 7.01 17.21
C VAL A 271 9.34 5.80 16.34
N LEU A 272 9.03 4.66 16.95
CA LEU A 272 8.64 3.43 16.23
C LEU A 272 7.32 3.61 15.48
N ALA A 273 6.31 4.14 16.18
CA ALA A 273 5.00 4.40 15.58
C ALA A 273 5.10 5.41 14.42
N PHE A 274 5.88 6.47 14.61
CA PHE A 274 6.04 7.52 13.61
C PHE A 274 6.82 7.04 12.37
N GLY A 275 7.92 6.30 12.54
CA GLY A 275 8.68 5.73 11.42
C GLY A 275 7.84 4.79 10.55
N ALA A 276 7.08 3.89 11.19
CA ALA A 276 6.15 3.01 10.49
C ALA A 276 4.99 3.78 9.82
N PHE A 277 4.55 4.89 10.42
CA PHE A 277 3.49 5.74 9.87
C PHE A 277 3.96 6.48 8.63
N VAL A 278 5.18 7.05 8.67
CA VAL A 278 5.86 7.63 7.52
C VAL A 278 5.95 6.62 6.38
N LEU A 279 6.38 5.38 6.67
CA LEU A 279 6.44 4.31 5.67
C LEU A 279 5.05 4.00 5.07
N LEU A 280 4.01 3.91 5.92
CA LEU A 280 2.64 3.67 5.47
C LEU A 280 2.16 4.76 4.52
N VAL A 281 2.35 6.03 4.88
CA VAL A 281 1.97 7.19 4.06
C VAL A 281 2.73 7.17 2.73
N VAL A 282 4.04 6.96 2.75
CA VAL A 282 4.86 6.86 1.54
C VAL A 282 4.34 5.75 0.63
N ASN A 283 4.01 4.58 1.18
CA ASN A 283 3.47 3.46 0.38
C ASN A 283 2.13 3.81 -0.25
N VAL A 284 1.19 4.39 0.50
CA VAL A 284 -0.11 4.82 -0.04
C VAL A 284 0.07 5.81 -1.20
N VAL A 285 0.89 6.85 -0.98
CA VAL A 285 1.15 7.88 -1.99
C VAL A 285 1.84 7.27 -3.21
N SER A 286 2.82 6.41 -3.02
CA SER A 286 3.59 5.78 -4.11
C SER A 286 2.73 4.86 -4.96
N ILE A 287 1.89 4.04 -4.32
CA ILE A 287 0.98 3.11 -5.02
C ILE A 287 0.00 3.91 -5.87
N ASN A 288 -0.65 4.93 -5.30
CA ASN A 288 -1.63 5.73 -6.02
C ASN A 288 -0.97 6.58 -7.12
N ALA A 289 0.22 7.13 -6.87
CA ALA A 289 0.97 7.91 -7.87
C ALA A 289 1.46 7.05 -9.04
N ALA A 290 2.05 5.88 -8.77
CA ALA A 290 2.51 4.98 -9.81
C ALA A 290 1.34 4.35 -10.58
N GLY A 291 0.28 3.95 -9.88
CA GLY A 291 -0.93 3.43 -10.52
C GLY A 291 -1.54 4.45 -11.47
N SER A 292 -1.70 5.70 -11.01
CA SER A 292 -2.18 6.79 -11.86
C SER A 292 -1.23 7.08 -13.02
N GLY A 293 0.09 7.10 -12.78
CA GLY A 293 1.09 7.39 -13.81
C GLY A 293 1.13 6.35 -14.92
N VAL A 294 0.99 5.06 -14.57
CA VAL A 294 0.94 3.98 -15.56
C VAL A 294 -0.35 4.04 -16.38
N LEU A 295 -1.51 4.19 -15.74
CA LEU A 295 -2.78 4.35 -16.45
C LEU A 295 -2.73 5.57 -17.39
N TRP A 296 -2.19 6.70 -16.93
CA TRP A 296 -2.01 7.87 -17.79
C TRP A 296 -1.07 7.60 -18.98
N GLY A 297 0.00 6.83 -18.76
CA GLY A 297 0.93 6.38 -19.80
C GLY A 297 0.30 5.43 -20.82
N LEU A 298 -0.70 4.64 -20.40
CA LEU A 298 -1.51 3.76 -21.25
C LEU A 298 -2.61 4.51 -22.03
N GLY A 299 -2.66 5.84 -21.97
CA GLY A 299 -3.61 6.63 -22.76
C GLY A 299 -4.92 6.98 -22.08
N TYR A 300 -5.19 6.47 -20.86
CA TYR A 300 -6.37 6.88 -20.08
C TYR A 300 -6.29 8.37 -19.74
N ARG A 301 -7.26 9.14 -20.26
CA ARG A 301 -7.31 10.60 -20.09
C ARG A 301 -8.73 11.05 -19.72
N PRO A 302 -8.89 12.15 -18.96
CA PRO A 302 -10.20 12.71 -18.67
C PRO A 302 -10.89 13.16 -19.96
N LYS A 303 -12.21 12.89 -20.07
CA LYS A 303 -13.05 13.38 -21.17
C LYS A 303 -13.01 14.91 -21.28
N ASP A 304 -12.87 15.60 -20.14
CA ASP A 304 -12.76 17.07 -20.05
C ASP A 304 -11.34 17.61 -20.25
N GLY A 305 -10.65 17.22 -21.33
CA GLY A 305 -9.47 17.94 -21.87
C GLY A 305 -8.52 18.61 -20.87
N THR A 306 -8.19 17.96 -19.74
CA THR A 306 -7.34 18.58 -18.72
C THR A 306 -5.93 18.67 -19.30
N THR A 307 -5.55 19.88 -19.71
CA THR A 307 -4.21 20.18 -20.21
C THR A 307 -3.20 19.74 -19.15
N LEU A 308 -2.09 19.10 -19.56
CA LEU A 308 -0.96 18.66 -18.72
C LEU A 308 -0.58 19.69 -17.62
N ARG A 309 -0.74 20.97 -17.94
CA ARG A 309 -0.48 22.15 -17.10
C ARG A 309 -1.37 22.25 -15.85
N LYS A 310 -2.60 21.71 -15.89
CA LYS A 310 -3.53 21.68 -14.73
C LYS A 310 -3.23 20.54 -13.76
N ALA A 311 -2.66 19.42 -14.24
CA ALA A 311 -2.26 18.28 -13.42
C ALA A 311 -0.84 18.43 -12.82
N ALA A 312 0.03 19.22 -13.47
CA ALA A 312 1.39 19.51 -13.03
C ALA A 312 1.54 19.91 -11.54
N PRO A 313 0.74 20.82 -10.96
CA PRO A 313 0.90 21.17 -9.54
C PRO A 313 0.60 19.99 -8.60
N THR A 314 -0.36 19.13 -8.94
CA THR A 314 -0.71 17.95 -8.14
C THR A 314 0.41 16.91 -8.18
N VAL A 315 0.96 16.65 -9.37
CA VAL A 315 2.10 15.73 -9.54
C VAL A 315 3.33 16.26 -8.80
N VAL A 316 3.63 17.56 -8.92
CA VAL A 316 4.75 18.19 -8.21
C VAL A 316 4.54 18.13 -6.69
N ALA A 317 3.33 18.38 -6.19
CA ALA A 317 3.04 18.29 -4.76
C ALA A 317 3.24 16.87 -4.23
N VAL A 318 2.80 15.85 -4.98
CA VAL A 318 2.99 14.43 -4.64
C VAL A 318 4.48 14.08 -4.62
N VAL A 319 5.24 14.49 -5.63
CA VAL A 319 6.69 14.25 -5.71
C VAL A 319 7.44 14.94 -4.58
N VAL A 320 7.12 16.21 -4.29
CA VAL A 320 7.73 16.95 -3.19
C VAL A 320 7.40 16.31 -1.85
N LEU A 321 6.17 15.83 -1.67
CA LEU A 321 5.74 15.15 -0.45
C LEU A 321 6.45 13.80 -0.29
N LEU A 322 6.61 13.02 -1.36
CA LEU A 322 7.38 11.78 -1.38
C LEU A 322 8.86 12.02 -1.04
N VAL A 323 9.48 13.03 -1.66
CA VAL A 323 10.88 13.39 -1.39
C VAL A 323 11.06 13.88 0.05
N SER A 324 10.11 14.66 0.57
CA SER A 324 10.16 15.18 1.95
C SER A 324 9.99 14.05 2.97
N PHE A 325 9.03 13.15 2.77
CA PHE A 325 8.81 12.00 3.65
C PHE A 325 9.96 10.99 3.57
N ALA A 326 10.52 10.75 2.38
CA ALA A 326 11.69 9.89 2.22
C ALA A 326 12.95 10.49 2.90
N GLY A 327 13.15 11.80 2.78
CA GLY A 327 14.23 12.51 3.47
C GLY A 327 14.09 12.47 4.99
N ALA A 328 12.88 12.74 5.51
CA ALA A 328 12.59 12.63 6.94
C ALA A 328 12.77 11.19 7.46
N GLY A 329 12.31 10.20 6.69
CA GLY A 329 12.50 8.78 6.99
C GLY A 329 13.97 8.38 7.04
N ALA A 330 14.80 8.87 6.12
CA ALA A 330 16.24 8.58 6.09
C ALA A 330 16.99 9.16 7.30
N LEU A 331 16.67 10.39 7.69
CA LEU A 331 17.24 11.02 8.90
C LEU A 331 16.86 10.23 10.15
N MET A 332 15.60 9.79 10.24
CA MET A 332 15.13 9.02 11.40
C MET A 332 15.67 7.58 11.42
N ALA A 333 15.85 6.95 10.25
CA ALA A 333 16.50 5.66 10.11
C ALA A 333 17.95 5.69 10.61
N GLN A 334 18.67 6.77 10.31
CA GLN A 334 20.02 6.97 10.81
C GLN A 334 20.03 7.05 12.35
N GLN A 335 19.04 7.73 12.94
CA GLN A 335 18.87 7.81 14.40
C GLN A 335 18.59 6.44 15.03
N VAL A 336 17.68 5.65 14.46
CA VAL A 336 17.35 4.29 14.94
C VAL A 336 18.54 3.33 14.80
N HIS A 337 19.31 3.43 13.71
CA HIS A 337 20.51 2.61 13.53
C HIS A 337 21.57 2.88 14.61
N THR A 338 21.75 4.16 14.97
CA THR A 338 22.65 4.56 16.05
C THR A 338 22.19 4.01 17.40
N GLU A 339 20.90 4.14 17.72
CA GLU A 339 20.33 3.65 18.99
C GLU A 339 20.42 2.11 19.10
N ASN A 340 20.13 1.38 18.02
CA ASN A 340 20.23 -0.07 17.99
C ASN A 340 21.67 -0.57 18.10
N THR A 341 22.61 0.08 17.41
CA THR A 341 24.04 -0.24 17.51
C THR A 341 24.55 0.00 18.92
N ALA A 342 24.20 1.13 19.54
CA ALA A 342 24.55 1.44 20.92
C ALA A 342 23.99 0.39 21.90
N ASN A 343 22.70 0.05 21.79
CA ASN A 343 22.08 -1.01 22.60
C ASN A 343 22.79 -2.36 22.44
N ARG A 344 23.07 -2.77 21.20
CA ARG A 344 23.72 -4.06 20.89
C ARG A 344 25.11 -4.14 21.50
N GLU A 345 25.92 -3.10 21.36
CA GLU A 345 27.29 -3.11 21.87
C GLU A 345 27.36 -3.01 23.39
N VAL A 346 26.44 -2.26 24.02
CA VAL A 346 26.28 -2.24 25.49
C VAL A 346 25.84 -3.63 26.00
N GLN A 347 24.87 -4.26 25.35
CA GLN A 347 24.39 -5.58 25.75
C GLN A 347 25.48 -6.65 25.61
N LYS A 348 26.19 -6.70 24.48
CA LYS A 348 27.35 -7.59 24.29
C LYS A 348 28.44 -7.37 25.33
N LEU A 349 28.63 -6.14 25.79
CA LEU A 349 29.61 -5.84 26.84
C LEU A 349 29.15 -6.42 28.18
N LEU A 350 27.88 -6.22 28.54
CA LEU A 350 27.30 -6.68 29.81
C LEU A 350 27.14 -8.21 29.89
N GLU A 351 27.03 -8.90 28.76
CA GLU A 351 27.05 -10.38 28.68
C GLU A 351 28.42 -11.00 29.00
N GLY A 352 29.49 -10.19 29.05
CA GLY A 352 30.83 -10.65 29.40
C GLY A 352 30.93 -11.19 30.83
N GLU A 353 31.84 -12.16 31.06
CA GLU A 353 32.10 -12.80 32.36
C GLU A 353 32.28 -11.79 33.52
N GLN A 354 32.91 -10.64 33.23
CA GLN A 354 33.18 -9.56 34.18
C GLN A 354 31.92 -8.78 34.63
N TYR A 355 30.85 -8.79 33.84
CA TYR A 355 29.65 -7.97 34.03
C TYR A 355 28.36 -8.77 34.21
N LYS A 356 28.40 -10.11 34.23
CA LYS A 356 27.27 -11.05 34.47
C LYS A 356 26.33 -10.75 35.65
N SER A 357 26.75 -9.89 36.57
CA SER A 357 25.95 -9.48 37.74
C SER A 357 25.16 -8.19 37.52
N LEU A 358 25.30 -7.57 36.35
CA LEU A 358 24.61 -6.37 35.93
C LEU A 358 23.45 -6.75 35.00
N ASP A 359 22.26 -6.21 35.27
CA ASP A 359 21.14 -6.30 34.34
C ASP A 359 20.98 -4.96 33.63
N LEU A 360 21.04 -4.96 32.29
CA LEU A 360 20.74 -3.78 31.49
C LEU A 360 19.25 -3.44 31.63
N VAL A 361 18.94 -2.20 32.02
CA VAL A 361 17.55 -1.72 32.15
C VAL A 361 17.15 -0.95 30.90
N LYS A 362 17.97 0.02 30.48
CA LYS A 362 17.69 0.88 29.34
C LYS A 362 18.98 1.53 28.83
N VAL A 363 19.09 1.69 27.51
CA VAL A 363 20.03 2.62 26.87
C VAL A 363 19.20 3.72 26.23
N ASN A 364 19.56 4.97 26.47
CA ASN A 364 18.97 6.15 25.86
C ASN A 364 20.06 6.89 25.10
N VAL A 365 19.80 7.25 23.84
CA VAL A 365 20.74 8.03 23.03
C VAL A 365 20.10 9.38 22.73
N GLU A 366 20.70 10.45 23.23
CA GLU A 366 20.32 11.83 22.99
C GLU A 366 21.30 12.51 22.02
N PHE A 367 20.74 13.30 21.12
CA PHE A 367 21.46 14.07 20.12
C PHE A 367 21.23 15.55 20.42
N ASP A 368 22.31 16.29 20.71
CA ASP A 368 22.20 17.69 21.15
C ASP A 368 21.64 18.62 20.06
N ASP A 369 21.80 18.27 18.77
CA ASP A 369 21.32 19.12 17.65
C ASP A 369 21.06 18.38 16.33
N MET A 370 20.34 17.24 16.36
CA MET A 370 20.05 16.41 15.16
C MET A 370 21.29 15.99 14.33
N GLY A 371 22.50 16.17 14.86
CA GLY A 371 23.78 15.94 14.17
C GLY A 371 24.19 17.03 13.16
N LEU A 372 23.57 18.21 13.17
CA LEU A 372 23.84 19.27 12.17
C LEU A 372 25.01 20.20 12.55
N VAL A 373 25.34 20.34 13.84
CA VAL A 373 26.35 21.30 14.33
C VAL A 373 27.39 20.68 15.29
N ASP A 374 27.00 19.73 16.15
CA ASP A 374 27.91 18.98 17.02
C ASP A 374 27.67 17.47 16.86
N ASP A 375 28.75 16.72 16.63
CA ASP A 375 28.75 15.26 16.41
C ASP A 375 28.93 14.48 17.74
N ARG A 376 28.60 15.13 18.86
CA ARG A 376 28.65 14.51 20.19
C ARG A 376 27.35 13.80 20.45
N GLN A 377 27.46 12.50 20.71
CA GLN A 377 26.34 11.64 21.07
C GLN A 377 26.35 11.47 22.59
N HIS A 378 25.23 11.80 23.25
CA HIS A 378 25.05 11.59 24.67
C HIS A 378 24.31 10.27 24.88
N VAL A 379 24.98 9.28 25.48
CA VAL A 379 24.40 7.95 25.72
C VAL A 379 24.23 7.75 27.21
N THR A 380 22.98 7.72 27.69
CA THR A 380 22.65 7.39 29.07
C THR A 380 22.34 5.90 29.18
N VAL A 381 23.13 5.18 29.97
CA VAL A 381 22.96 3.74 30.20
C VAL A 381 22.49 3.53 31.64
N LEU A 382 21.30 2.96 31.80
CA LEU A 382 20.74 2.58 33.09
C LEU A 382 20.96 1.09 33.35
N VAL A 383 21.69 0.78 34.41
CA VAL A 383 22.07 -0.59 34.76
C VAL A 383 21.67 -0.89 36.19
N THR A 384 21.06 -2.06 36.41
CA THR A 384 20.82 -2.56 37.77
C THR A 384 22.05 -3.28 38.28
N ARG A 385 22.50 -2.95 39.50
CA ARG A 385 23.63 -3.62 40.16
C ARG A 385 23.27 -4.20 41.53
N PRO A 386 23.98 -5.25 41.99
CA PRO A 386 23.93 -5.70 43.38
C PRO A 386 24.58 -4.67 44.31
N SER A 387 24.02 -4.51 45.51
CA SER A 387 24.54 -3.61 46.55
C SER A 387 26.00 -3.93 46.88
N GLY A 388 26.87 -2.91 46.90
CA GLY A 388 28.25 -3.02 47.39
C GLY A 388 29.33 -3.38 46.36
N LYS A 389 29.00 -3.67 45.09
CA LYS A 389 30.00 -3.82 44.02
C LYS A 389 30.17 -2.53 43.22
N ARG A 390 31.42 -2.11 43.02
CA ARG A 390 31.79 -0.95 42.18
C ARG A 390 32.34 -1.43 40.84
N TYR A 391 31.97 -0.73 39.77
CA TYR A 391 32.47 -0.98 38.41
C TYR A 391 33.19 0.28 37.90
N PRO A 392 34.35 0.64 38.48
CA PRO A 392 35.12 1.80 38.03
C PRO A 392 35.63 1.53 36.60
N GLY A 393 35.27 2.40 35.65
CA GLY A 393 35.71 2.30 34.25
C GLY A 393 34.66 1.77 33.27
N LEU A 394 33.54 1.21 33.74
CA LEU A 394 32.48 0.69 32.87
C LEU A 394 31.94 1.76 31.90
N ALA A 395 31.70 2.98 32.37
CA ALA A 395 31.27 4.09 31.51
C ALA A 395 32.29 4.41 30.41
N LYS A 396 33.59 4.31 30.70
CA LYS A 396 34.67 4.57 29.75
C LYS A 396 34.82 3.44 28.73
N GLU A 397 34.60 2.20 29.15
CA GLU A 397 34.63 1.02 28.28
C GLU A 397 33.42 0.98 27.33
N ILE A 398 32.23 1.36 27.83
CA ILE A 398 31.04 1.58 27.00
C ILE A 398 31.30 2.71 26.00
N ALA A 399 31.84 3.86 26.44
CA ALA A 399 32.12 4.98 25.56
C ALA A 399 33.12 4.61 24.46
N ALA A 400 34.15 3.83 24.78
CA ALA A 400 35.13 3.35 23.81
C ALA A 400 34.50 2.43 22.77
N ARG A 401 33.72 1.42 23.18
CA ARG A 401 33.05 0.50 22.23
C ARG A 401 32.07 1.21 21.31
N ILE A 402 31.25 2.11 21.85
CA ILE A 402 30.27 2.86 21.05
C ILE A 402 31.01 3.76 20.06
N SER A 403 32.06 4.45 20.50
CA SER A 403 32.84 5.37 19.64
C SER A 403 33.62 4.63 18.54
N ASP A 404 34.13 3.42 18.83
CA ASP A 404 34.85 2.59 17.84
C ASP A 404 33.91 2.09 16.73
N GLU A 405 32.65 1.78 17.06
CA GLU A 405 31.70 1.19 16.11
C GLU A 405 30.89 2.25 15.32
N LEU A 406 30.51 3.36 15.97
CA LEU A 406 29.68 4.41 15.36
C LEU A 406 30.47 5.57 14.74
N GLY A 407 31.74 5.73 15.14
CA GLY A 407 32.54 6.91 14.80
C GLY A 407 32.04 8.17 15.52
N GLY A 408 32.96 8.98 16.05
CA GLY A 408 32.62 10.23 16.76
C GLY A 408 32.99 10.22 18.24
N ARG A 409 32.68 11.32 18.95
CA ARG A 409 32.97 11.45 20.39
C ARG A 409 31.71 11.16 21.20
N THR A 410 31.64 9.97 21.80
CA THR A 410 30.51 9.56 22.64
C THR A 410 30.74 10.00 24.10
N VAL A 411 29.78 10.71 24.67
CA VAL A 411 29.73 10.97 26.11
C VAL A 411 28.76 9.97 26.74
N VAL A 412 29.26 9.12 27.62
CA VAL A 412 28.43 8.11 28.30
C VAL A 412 28.15 8.53 29.73
N GLU A 413 26.87 8.65 30.06
CA GLU A 413 26.39 8.79 31.42
C GLU A 413 25.87 7.43 31.91
N LEU A 414 26.39 6.96 33.04
CA LEU A 414 26.07 5.64 33.55
C LEU A 414 25.34 5.77 34.89
N GLU A 415 24.06 5.40 34.88
CA GLU A 415 23.22 5.40 36.09
C GLU A 415 23.10 3.99 36.66
N PHE A 416 23.29 3.87 37.97
CA PHE A 416 23.14 2.61 38.69
C PHE A 416 21.89 2.63 39.55
N THR A 417 20.99 1.67 39.32
CA THR A 417 19.91 1.36 40.25
C THR A 417 20.30 0.16 41.10
N GLU A 418 20.08 0.24 42.42
CA GLU A 418 20.36 -0.87 43.33
C GLU A 418 19.14 -1.78 43.48
N ARG A 419 19.37 -3.10 43.39
CA ARG A 419 18.32 -4.11 43.59
C ARG A 419 18.71 -5.04 44.73
N GLN A 420 17.82 -5.17 45.71
CA GLN A 420 17.95 -6.12 46.81
C GLN A 420 16.95 -7.27 46.60
N ARG A 421 17.44 -8.50 46.48
CA ARG A 421 16.61 -9.71 46.48
C ARG A 421 16.67 -10.37 47.85
N SER A 422 15.51 -10.63 48.44
CA SER A 422 15.36 -11.47 49.63
C SER A 422 14.53 -12.68 49.25
N ALA A 423 15.05 -13.88 49.48
CA ALA A 423 14.28 -15.12 49.35
C ALA A 423 13.78 -15.50 50.74
N ALA A 424 12.46 -15.68 50.90
CA ALA A 424 11.92 -16.29 52.10
C ALA A 424 12.40 -17.75 52.14
N ARG A 425 13.04 -18.16 53.25
CA ARG A 425 13.33 -19.58 53.49
C ARG A 425 11.99 -20.29 53.61
N THR A 426 11.66 -21.15 52.64
CA THR A 426 10.64 -22.20 52.77
C THR A 426 11.09 -23.26 53.75
#